data_AF-A0A2G2E039-F1
#
_entry.id   AF-A0A2G2E039-F1
#
_cell.length_a   1.000
_cell.length_b   1.000
_cell.length_c   1.000
_cell.angle_alpha   90.00
_cell.angle_beta   90.00
_cell.angle_gamma   90.00
#
_symmetry.space_group_name_H-M   'P 1'
#
loop_
_entity.id
_entity.type
_entity.pdbx_description
1 polymer ?
#
loop_
_entity_poly.entity_id
_entity_poly.type
_entity_poly.pdbx_seq_one_letter_code
_entity_poly.pdbx_strand_id
1 'polypeptide(L)'
;IQNNTDSSTLVPIEDNRLVLVQEAKDANGNWKPIEYFIHSDCGNSYSAFRIPPKSTYTIMIARYCGEYKTTLRVRISLNHKMYLSEEFEGYVNFNQFTTSSYILNKDYLHEYLFNKDAY
;
A
#
# COMPACT_ATOMS: atom_id res chain seq x y z
N ILE A 1 -3.73 5.10 11.09
CA ILE A 1 -4.76 5.83 10.31
C ILE A 1 -5.62 6.62 11.27
N GLN A 2 -5.81 7.91 11.01
CA GLN A 2 -6.64 8.78 11.82
C GLN A 2 -7.82 9.30 10.98
N ASN A 3 -9.04 9.05 11.42
CA ASN A 3 -10.24 9.63 10.82
C ASN A 3 -10.68 10.85 11.63
N ASN A 4 -10.33 12.04 11.15
CA ASN A 4 -10.67 13.30 11.78
C ASN A 4 -12.01 13.89 11.32
N THR A 5 -12.73 13.24 10.41
CA THR A 5 -14.02 13.73 9.92
C THR A 5 -15.15 13.40 10.90
N ASP A 6 -16.34 13.94 10.61
CA ASP A 6 -17.58 13.67 11.36
C ASP A 6 -18.34 12.45 10.78
N SER A 7 -17.78 11.79 9.76
CA SER A 7 -18.38 10.63 9.09
C SER A 7 -17.46 9.41 9.14
N SER A 8 -18.03 8.22 8.94
CA SER A 8 -17.20 7.01 8.85
C SER A 8 -16.41 6.99 7.54
N THR A 9 -15.15 6.58 7.60
CA THR A 9 -14.34 6.31 6.41
C THR A 9 -14.33 4.80 6.16
N LEU A 10 -14.61 4.41 4.92
CA LEU A 10 -14.51 3.02 4.48
C LEU A 10 -13.14 2.80 3.86
N VAL A 11 -12.43 1.77 4.34
CA VAL A 11 -11.16 1.33 3.78
C VAL A 11 -11.39 0.04 3.01
N PRO A 12 -11.13 0.00 1.70
CA PRO A 12 -11.26 -1.22 0.91
C PRO A 12 -10.40 -2.34 1.49
N ILE A 13 -10.99 -3.53 1.60
CA ILE A 13 -10.30 -4.75 1.97
C ILE A 13 -10.63 -5.84 0.94
N GLU A 14 -9.65 -6.69 0.70
CA GLU A 14 -9.79 -7.79 -0.22
C GLU A 14 -9.13 -9.04 0.35
N ASP A 15 -9.85 -10.16 0.31
CA ASP A 15 -9.45 -11.40 0.98
C ASP A 15 -9.08 -11.17 2.46
N ASN A 16 -9.83 -10.30 3.15
CA ASN A 16 -9.57 -9.83 4.52
C ASN A 16 -8.22 -9.13 4.73
N ARG A 17 -7.61 -8.60 3.67
CA ARG A 17 -6.35 -7.85 3.71
C ARG A 17 -6.61 -6.38 3.39
N LEU A 18 -5.96 -5.50 4.16
CA LEU A 18 -5.89 -4.07 3.83
C LEU A 18 -4.96 -3.90 2.63
N VAL A 19 -5.43 -3.19 1.61
CA VAL A 19 -4.65 -2.91 0.41
C VAL A 19 -3.76 -1.68 0.67
N LEU A 20 -2.58 -1.92 1.21
CA LEU A 20 -1.52 -0.94 1.43
C LEU A 20 -0.19 -1.51 0.95
N VAL A 21 0.75 -0.65 0.61
CA VAL A 21 2.11 -1.06 0.29
C VAL A 21 3.15 -0.14 0.93
N GLN A 22 4.29 -0.71 1.28
CA GLN A 22 5.48 0.03 1.61
C GLN A 22 6.21 0.47 0.34
N GLU A 23 6.68 1.71 0.35
CA GLU A 23 7.59 2.27 -0.64
C GLU A 23 8.92 2.61 0.02
N ALA A 24 10.00 2.51 -0.73
CA ALA A 24 11.33 2.91 -0.32
C ALA A 24 11.98 3.82 -1.37
N LYS A 25 12.87 4.72 -0.95
CA LYS A 25 13.72 5.47 -1.89
C LYS A 25 14.79 4.54 -2.46
N ASP A 26 14.94 4.51 -3.78
CA ASP A 26 16.04 3.83 -4.45
C ASP A 26 17.36 4.62 -4.33
N ALA A 27 18.45 4.09 -4.90
CA ALA A 27 19.77 4.73 -4.86
C ALA A 27 19.81 6.13 -5.51
N ASN A 28 18.82 6.46 -6.35
CA ASN A 28 18.68 7.77 -6.99
C ASN A 28 17.71 8.69 -6.23
N GLY A 29 17.16 8.24 -5.10
CA GLY A 29 16.19 8.99 -4.30
C GLY A 29 14.74 8.89 -4.79
N ASN A 30 14.43 8.03 -5.76
CA ASN A 30 13.07 7.88 -6.29
C ASN A 30 12.27 6.91 -5.42
N TRP A 31 11.01 7.24 -5.16
CA TRP A 31 10.08 6.33 -4.51
C TRP A 31 9.72 5.15 -5.41
N LYS A 32 9.89 3.94 -4.87
CA LYS A 32 9.53 2.68 -5.52
C LYS A 32 8.76 1.79 -4.54
N PRO A 33 7.72 1.08 -4.98
CA PRO A 33 7.12 0.03 -4.17
C PRO A 33 8.14 -1.07 -3.89
N ILE A 34 8.08 -1.64 -2.69
CA ILE A 34 8.84 -2.84 -2.30
C ILE A 34 7.90 -4.00 -1.93
N GLU A 35 6.60 -3.77 -2.05
CA GLU A 35 5.50 -4.70 -1.81
C GLU A 35 4.51 -4.60 -2.98
N TYR A 36 3.79 -5.69 -3.23
CA TYR A 36 2.77 -5.77 -4.27
C TYR A 36 1.55 -6.50 -3.74
N PHE A 37 0.37 -6.03 -4.13
CA PHE A 37 -0.89 -6.70 -3.86
C PHE A 37 -1.38 -7.37 -5.14
N ILE A 38 -1.74 -8.65 -5.04
CA ILE A 38 -2.35 -9.40 -6.13
C ILE A 38 -3.84 -9.50 -5.82
N HIS A 39 -4.64 -8.79 -6.61
CA HIS A 39 -6.08 -8.86 -6.61
C HIS A 39 -6.55 -10.23 -7.11
N SER A 40 -7.60 -10.74 -6.47
CA SER A 40 -8.30 -11.97 -6.77
C SER A 40 -9.40 -11.69 -7.81
N ASP A 41 -9.32 -12.38 -8.94
CA ASP A 41 -10.25 -12.21 -10.09
C ASP A 41 -11.61 -12.93 -9.88
N CYS A 42 -11.93 -13.36 -8.66
CA CYS A 42 -13.09 -14.22 -8.38
C CYS A 42 -14.34 -13.47 -7.87
N GLY A 43 -14.31 -12.14 -7.82
CA GLY A 43 -15.48 -11.27 -7.59
C GLY A 43 -16.15 -11.31 -6.21
N ASN A 44 -15.76 -12.23 -5.32
CA ASN A 44 -16.51 -12.53 -4.09
C ASN A 44 -15.82 -12.12 -2.77
N SER A 45 -14.65 -11.48 -2.81
CA SER A 45 -13.85 -11.18 -1.60
C SER A 45 -13.69 -9.70 -1.27
N TYR A 46 -14.45 -8.82 -1.91
CA TYR A 46 -14.38 -7.37 -1.68
C TYR A 46 -15.28 -6.96 -0.52
N SER A 47 -14.72 -6.27 0.45
CA SER A 47 -15.50 -5.63 1.52
C SER A 47 -14.80 -4.34 1.97
N ALA A 48 -15.29 -3.73 3.06
CA ALA A 48 -14.68 -2.53 3.59
C ALA A 48 -14.53 -2.61 5.11
N PHE A 49 -13.36 -2.19 5.60
CA PHE A 49 -13.12 -1.91 7.00
C PHE A 49 -13.64 -0.52 7.35
N ARG A 50 -14.57 -0.42 8.29
CA ARG A 50 -15.19 0.85 8.70
C ARG A 50 -14.38 1.49 9.83
N ILE A 51 -13.86 2.68 9.57
CA ILE A 51 -13.23 3.54 10.58
C ILE A 51 -14.26 4.60 11.04
N PRO A 52 -14.75 4.55 12.29
CA PRO A 52 -15.70 5.53 12.81
C PRO A 52 -15.18 6.99 12.77
N PRO A 53 -16.07 7.99 12.87
CA PRO A 53 -15.66 9.38 13.05
C PRO A 53 -14.75 9.54 14.28
N LYS A 54 -13.83 10.52 14.22
CA LYS A 54 -12.95 10.90 15.35
C LYS A 54 -12.21 9.72 15.99
N SER A 55 -11.79 8.75 15.19
CA SER A 55 -11.13 7.54 15.69
C SER A 55 -9.76 7.31 15.06
N THR A 56 -8.92 6.59 15.79
CA THR A 56 -7.56 6.24 15.37
C THR A 56 -7.38 4.74 15.41
N TYR A 57 -6.82 4.20 14.33
CA TYR A 57 -6.45 2.80 14.21
C TYR A 57 -4.95 2.68 13.98
N THR A 58 -4.33 1.79 14.74
CA THR A 58 -2.93 1.40 14.53
C THR A 58 -2.90 0.16 13.67
N ILE A 59 -2.06 0.19 12.63
CA ILE A 59 -1.78 -0.95 11.78
C ILE A 59 -0.32 -1.30 11.96
N MET A 60 -0.05 -2.60 12.06
CA MET A 60 1.31 -3.11 12.02
C MET A 60 1.71 -3.34 10.56
N ILE A 61 2.93 -2.95 10.21
CA ILE A 61 3.52 -3.18 8.89
C ILE A 61 4.74 -4.10 9.05
N ALA A 62 5.12 -4.77 7.96
CA ALA A 62 6.32 -5.60 7.96
C ALA A 62 7.56 -4.74 8.16
N ARG A 63 8.39 -5.05 9.16
CA ARG A 63 9.73 -4.47 9.26
C ARG A 63 10.68 -5.31 8.44
N TYR A 64 11.14 -4.78 7.31
CA TYR A 64 12.13 -5.43 6.48
C TYR A 64 13.54 -5.32 7.08
N CYS A 65 14.36 -6.31 6.75
CA CYS A 65 15.79 -6.36 7.03
C CYS A 65 16.52 -6.56 5.70
N GLY A 66 17.63 -5.87 5.53
CA GLY A 66 18.46 -5.96 4.34
C GLY A 66 19.71 -5.10 4.44
N GLU A 67 20.50 -5.11 3.38
CA GLU A 67 21.82 -4.44 3.36
C GLU A 67 21.72 -2.94 3.02
N TYR A 68 20.61 -2.50 2.44
CA TYR A 68 20.43 -1.12 2.01
C TYR A 68 19.58 -0.32 3.01
N LYS A 69 20.22 0.60 3.74
CA LYS A 69 19.53 1.58 4.57
C LYS A 69 18.87 2.63 3.67
N THR A 70 17.58 2.88 3.87
CA THR A 70 16.82 3.86 3.08
C THR A 70 15.67 4.46 3.87
N THR A 71 15.01 5.46 3.28
CA THR A 71 13.76 6.03 3.79
C THR A 71 12.57 5.29 3.20
N LEU A 72 11.63 4.92 4.06
CA LEU A 72 10.40 4.25 3.74
C LEU A 72 9.18 5.12 4.04
N ARG A 73 8.07 4.77 3.41
CA ARG A 73 6.73 5.25 3.76
C ARG A 73 5.69 4.19 3.42
N VAL A 74 4.53 4.28 4.04
CA VAL A 74 3.36 3.48 3.67
C VAL A 74 2.48 4.30 2.75
N ARG A 75 2.03 3.69 1.67
CA ARG A 75 1.06 4.24 0.73
C ARG A 75 -0.21 3.43 0.77
N ILE A 76 -1.34 4.12 0.90
CA ILE A 76 -2.68 3.52 0.86
C ILE A 76 -3.54 4.27 -0.14
N SER A 77 -4.31 3.52 -0.94
CA SER A 77 -5.32 4.08 -1.85
C SER A 77 -6.70 3.91 -1.20
N LEU A 78 -7.39 5.02 -0.98
CA LEU A 78 -8.72 5.07 -0.36
C LEU A 78 -9.61 6.00 -1.18
N ASN A 79 -10.72 5.49 -1.72
CA ASN A 79 -11.71 6.30 -2.47
C ASN A 79 -11.04 7.21 -3.53
N HIS A 80 -10.18 6.65 -4.38
CA HIS A 80 -9.42 7.38 -5.43
C HIS A 80 -8.44 8.43 -4.91
N LYS A 81 -8.18 8.45 -3.61
CA LYS A 81 -7.21 9.33 -2.98
C LYS A 81 -6.05 8.52 -2.44
N MET A 82 -4.87 9.07 -2.66
CA MET A 82 -3.62 8.51 -2.17
C MET A 82 -3.29 9.16 -0.84
N TYR A 83 -3.06 8.35 0.18
CA TYR A 83 -2.59 8.79 1.48
C TYR A 83 -1.21 8.19 1.74
N LEU A 84 -0.34 9.01 2.32
CA LEU A 84 1.03 8.64 2.67
C LEU A 84 1.19 8.73 4.18
N SER A 85 1.95 7.79 4.76
CA SER A 85 2.47 7.97 6.10
C SER A 85 3.57 9.04 6.11
N GLU A 86 3.94 9.48 7.31
CA GLU A 86 5.23 10.11 7.54
C GLU A 86 6.37 9.18 7.07
N GLU A 87 7.49 9.80 6.69
CA GLU A 87 8.71 9.09 6.31
C GLU A 87 9.39 8.47 7.55
N PHE A 88 9.95 7.28 7.41
CA PHE A 88 10.71 6.61 8.46
C PHE A 88 11.92 5.86 7.89
N GLU A 89 12.97 5.68 8.70
CA GLU A 89 14.15 4.92 8.25
C GLU A 89 13.96 3.41 8.42
N GLY A 90 14.59 2.64 7.53
CA GLY A 90 14.64 1.19 7.62
C GLY A 90 15.63 0.57 6.64
N TYR A 91 15.51 -0.75 6.47
CA TYR A 91 16.44 -1.53 5.67
C TYR A 91 15.67 -2.42 4.70
N VAL A 92 16.17 -2.49 3.47
CA VAL A 92 15.64 -3.34 2.39
C VAL A 92 16.79 -4.01 1.65
N ASN A 93 16.48 -5.03 0.87
CA ASN A 93 17.40 -5.58 -0.12
C ASN A 93 17.12 -4.93 -1.48
N PHE A 94 18.15 -4.70 -2.29
CA PHE A 94 17.98 -4.08 -3.61
C PHE A 94 17.05 -4.86 -4.55
N ASN A 95 16.97 -6.18 -4.39
CA ASN A 95 16.05 -7.02 -5.15
C ASN A 95 14.56 -6.74 -4.86
N GLN A 96 14.23 -6.05 -3.75
CA GLN A 96 12.85 -5.65 -3.47
C GLN A 96 12.37 -4.53 -4.40
N PHE A 97 13.28 -3.79 -5.05
CA PHE A 97 12.93 -2.81 -6.09
C PHE A 97 12.63 -3.45 -7.45
N THR A 98 12.93 -4.74 -7.62
CA THR A 98 12.71 -5.45 -8.88
C THR A 98 11.40 -6.21 -8.84
N THR A 99 10.41 -5.76 -9.60
CA THR A 99 9.19 -6.52 -9.84
C THR A 99 9.48 -7.71 -10.75
N SER A 100 9.10 -8.93 -10.35
CA SER A 100 9.20 -10.11 -11.23
C SER A 100 8.36 -9.90 -12.51
N SER A 101 8.86 -10.37 -13.65
CA SER A 101 8.13 -10.34 -14.93
C SER A 101 6.76 -11.02 -14.87
N TYR A 102 6.60 -12.00 -13.97
CA TYR A 102 5.31 -12.65 -13.70
C TYR A 102 4.26 -11.67 -13.15
N ILE A 103 4.69 -10.72 -12.31
CA ILE A 103 3.81 -9.70 -11.73
C ILE A 103 3.55 -8.59 -12.76
N LEU A 104 4.56 -8.23 -13.56
CA LEU A 104 4.41 -7.25 -14.65
C LEU A 104 3.44 -7.73 -15.73
N ASN A 105 3.50 -9.01 -16.13
CA ASN A 105 2.60 -9.58 -17.14
C ASN A 105 1.13 -9.70 -16.69
N LYS A 106 0.82 -9.42 -15.43
CA LYS A 106 -0.55 -9.23 -14.94
C LYS A 106 -0.84 -7.74 -14.84
N ASP A 107 -0.68 -7.02 -15.95
CA ASP A 107 -0.75 -5.56 -16.11
C ASP A 107 -1.89 -4.88 -15.33
N TYR A 108 -3.00 -5.59 -15.11
CA TYR A 108 -4.11 -5.13 -14.26
C TYR A 108 -3.70 -4.79 -12.81
N LEU A 109 -2.73 -5.46 -12.19
CA LEU A 109 -2.43 -5.30 -10.75
C LEU A 109 -1.58 -4.07 -10.43
N HIS A 110 -0.71 -3.69 -11.35
CA HIS A 110 0.10 -2.48 -11.23
C HIS A 110 -0.74 -1.23 -11.49
N GLU A 111 -1.83 -1.35 -12.23
CA GLU A 111 -2.74 -0.24 -12.48
C GLU A 111 -3.62 0.07 -11.25
N TYR A 112 -4.12 -0.94 -10.52
CA TYR A 112 -5.03 -0.71 -9.39
C TYR A 112 -4.41 -0.01 -8.17
N LEU A 113 -3.13 -0.27 -7.88
CA LEU A 113 -2.44 0.42 -6.80
C LEU A 113 -1.99 1.84 -7.17
N PHE A 114 -1.93 2.19 -8.46
CA PHE A 114 -1.24 3.40 -8.93
C PHE A 114 -2.05 4.30 -9.88
N ASN A 115 -3.22 3.86 -10.36
CA ASN A 115 -4.07 4.64 -11.27
C ASN A 115 -5.27 5.26 -10.55
N LYS A 116 -5.59 6.50 -10.94
CA LYS A 116 -6.58 7.38 -10.28
C LYS A 116 -8.04 7.03 -10.58
N ASP A 117 -8.28 6.13 -11.53
CA ASP A 117 -9.58 6.01 -12.20
C ASP A 117 -10.22 4.61 -12.12
N ALA A 118 -9.75 3.75 -11.21
CA ALA A 118 -10.42 2.46 -10.95
C ALA A 118 -11.51 2.63 -9.89
N TYR A 119 -12.76 2.69 -10.38
CA TYR A 119 -14.12 2.91 -9.78
C TYR A 119 -14.79 4.27 -10.08
#